data_AF-A0A2E9SN31-F1
#
_entry.id   AF-A0A2E9SN31-F1
#
_cell.length_a   1.000
_cell.length_b   1.000
_cell.length_c   1.000
_cell.angle_alpha   90.00
_cell.angle_beta   90.00
_cell.angle_gamma   90.00
#
_symmetry.space_group_name_H-M   'P 1'
#
loop_
_entity.id
_entity.type
_entity.pdbx_description
1 polymer ?
#
loop_
_entity_poly.entity_id
_entity_poly.type
_entity_poly.pdbx_seq_one_letter_code
_entity_poly.pdbx_strand_id
1 'polypeptide(L)'
;MSVHTIKVPRLSDNTIIDLFADTSRKYGMSDINIDLGAAGIIPLKISENLETPELLRKTTSTLIQSTSFNLPGFNITYRRGGNQDPKSPIYDEITFNHNQQKCQLTSEQRLEIIAKFSDYLGGFDPKRAVQGALNEEQQQLLAIHSSTLERLEHLNEQLIRDSQQFRQNLEEDFQRRSDELEISFRDRSTALDSENERKKEALTSEKRELEQKLKDIDDRENRHVRREIRKDILDEIRARTQSFSLTDGTNKLRTPVHWACIALMAILLLANIFYAKEFSDLINLESPSISSLSIVTVKQLLLSAGFGATAIFYIRWLNAWSSKHAEAEFNIKQFQLDIERASWVVETALEWQDSKDNIIPHELLEPITRGLFSDEKEKKHELHPADQLASALMGTAAKVKLRTGNSDIEIDGKKLNSAK
;
A
#
# COMPACT_ATOMS: atom_id res chain seq x y z
N MET A 1 56.28 -79.97 -27.38
CA MET A 1 54.96 -79.33 -27.54
C MET A 1 54.22 -79.52 -26.23
N SER A 2 53.82 -78.43 -25.56
CA SER A 2 53.00 -78.53 -24.36
C SER A 2 51.53 -78.47 -24.78
N VAL A 3 50.77 -79.50 -24.41
CA VAL A 3 49.33 -79.59 -24.68
C VAL A 3 48.60 -79.36 -23.37
N HIS A 4 47.71 -78.38 -23.34
CA HIS A 4 46.81 -78.13 -22.22
C HIS A 4 45.37 -78.36 -22.67
N THR A 5 44.59 -79.10 -21.88
CA THR A 5 43.21 -79.45 -22.23
C THR A 5 42.27 -78.96 -21.14
N ILE A 6 41.24 -78.23 -21.54
CA ILE A 6 40.12 -77.83 -20.68
C ILE A 6 38.89 -78.63 -21.10
N LYS A 7 38.14 -79.13 -20.12
CA LYS A 7 36.83 -79.77 -20.35
C LYS A 7 35.73 -78.76 -20.05
N VAL A 8 34.76 -78.69 -20.94
CA VAL A 8 33.62 -77.76 -20.85
C VAL A 8 32.32 -78.56 -20.99
N PRO A 9 31.21 -78.16 -20.35
CA PRO A 9 29.92 -78.81 -20.57
C PRO A 9 29.52 -78.67 -22.05
N ARG A 10 28.56 -79.48 -22.52
CA ARG A 10 28.07 -79.34 -23.89
C ARG A 10 27.47 -77.98 -24.15
N LEU A 11 28.00 -77.29 -25.16
CA LEU A 11 27.60 -75.94 -25.54
C LEU A 11 26.90 -75.92 -26.89
N SER A 12 26.04 -74.91 -27.08
CA SER A 12 25.40 -74.62 -28.35
C SER A 12 26.43 -74.11 -29.36
N ASP A 13 26.19 -74.41 -30.63
CA ASP A 13 27.09 -74.01 -31.72
C ASP A 13 27.26 -72.48 -31.80
N ASN A 14 26.24 -71.69 -31.42
CA ASN A 14 26.27 -70.23 -31.40
C ASN A 14 27.31 -69.67 -30.42
N THR A 15 27.30 -70.16 -29.17
CA THR A 15 28.23 -69.69 -28.14
C THR A 15 29.68 -69.98 -28.51
N ILE A 16 29.91 -71.11 -29.18
CA ILE A 16 31.23 -71.50 -29.68
C ILE A 16 31.64 -70.54 -30.81
N ILE A 17 30.79 -70.34 -31.81
CA ILE A 17 31.08 -69.45 -32.95
C ILE A 17 31.36 -68.02 -32.45
N ASP A 18 30.54 -67.48 -31.55
CA ASP A 18 30.68 -66.11 -31.07
C ASP A 18 31.96 -65.91 -30.26
N LEU A 19 32.34 -66.86 -29.39
CA LEU A 19 33.62 -66.77 -28.66
C LEU A 19 34.84 -66.83 -29.60
N PHE A 20 34.82 -67.77 -30.55
CA PHE A 20 35.91 -67.90 -31.51
C PHE A 20 35.99 -66.68 -32.44
N ALA A 21 34.85 -66.10 -32.83
CA ALA A 21 34.78 -64.87 -33.60
C ALA A 21 35.29 -63.65 -32.81
N ASP A 22 34.87 -63.48 -31.55
CA ASP A 22 35.33 -62.40 -30.66
C ASP A 22 36.83 -62.48 -30.39
N THR A 23 37.35 -63.69 -30.22
CA THR A 23 38.79 -63.92 -30.07
C THR A 23 39.53 -63.58 -31.36
N SER A 24 39.01 -63.99 -32.51
CA SER A 24 39.62 -63.66 -33.81
C SER A 24 39.64 -62.16 -34.09
N ARG A 25 38.58 -61.42 -33.74
CA ARG A 25 38.54 -59.94 -33.85
C ARG A 25 39.59 -59.27 -32.97
N LYS A 26 39.73 -59.74 -31.72
CA LYS A 26 40.68 -59.15 -30.77
C LYS A 26 42.15 -59.36 -31.18
N TYR A 27 42.46 -60.49 -31.82
CA TYR A 27 43.84 -60.85 -32.20
C TYR A 27 44.13 -60.75 -33.72
N GLY A 28 43.20 -60.19 -34.50
CA GLY A 28 43.43 -59.74 -35.88
C GLY A 28 43.64 -60.85 -36.92
N MET A 29 42.88 -61.95 -36.85
CA MET A 29 43.00 -63.09 -37.78
C MET A 29 41.77 -63.28 -38.66
N SER A 30 42.00 -63.77 -39.90
CA SER A 30 40.96 -63.89 -40.91
C SER A 30 40.27 -65.25 -40.98
N ASP A 31 40.91 -66.37 -40.60
CA ASP A 31 40.41 -67.70 -40.97
C ASP A 31 40.19 -68.62 -39.74
N ILE A 32 38.96 -69.12 -39.58
CA ILE A 32 38.57 -70.15 -38.60
C ILE A 32 38.09 -71.39 -39.35
N ASN A 33 38.58 -72.58 -39.00
CA ASN A 33 38.11 -73.82 -39.63
C ASN A 33 37.07 -74.51 -38.74
N ILE A 34 35.85 -74.67 -39.25
CA ILE A 34 34.74 -75.35 -38.58
C ILE A 34 34.45 -76.65 -39.31
N ASP A 35 34.47 -77.77 -38.60
CA ASP A 35 34.13 -79.10 -39.10
C ASP A 35 32.71 -79.48 -38.62
N LEU A 36 31.82 -79.69 -39.58
CA LEU A 36 30.43 -80.08 -39.35
C LEU A 36 30.21 -81.61 -39.52
N GLY A 37 31.29 -82.40 -39.51
CA GLY A 37 31.25 -83.85 -39.68
C GLY A 37 30.87 -84.23 -41.11
N ALA A 38 29.63 -84.73 -41.29
CA ALA A 38 29.15 -85.23 -42.59
C ALA A 38 29.06 -84.14 -43.68
N ALA A 39 28.98 -82.87 -43.29
CA ALA A 39 28.93 -81.73 -44.21
C ALA A 39 30.33 -81.17 -44.59
N GLY A 40 31.41 -81.73 -44.02
CA GLY A 40 32.79 -81.33 -44.30
C GLY A 40 33.28 -80.10 -43.52
N ILE A 41 34.48 -79.63 -43.88
CA ILE A 41 35.17 -78.51 -43.24
C ILE A 41 34.86 -77.21 -43.98
N ILE A 42 34.34 -76.22 -43.27
CA ILE A 42 34.03 -74.89 -43.79
C ILE A 42 35.02 -73.88 -43.20
N PRO A 43 35.86 -73.21 -44.03
CA PRO A 43 36.68 -72.08 -43.58
C PRO A 43 35.80 -70.83 -43.46
N LEU A 44 35.63 -70.32 -42.24
CA LEU A 44 34.95 -69.06 -41.97
C LEU A 44 35.94 -67.91 -42.06
N LYS A 45 35.74 -67.03 -43.05
CA LYS A 45 36.50 -65.77 -43.16
C LYS A 45 35.81 -64.68 -42.35
N ILE A 46 36.51 -64.12 -41.36
CA ILE A 46 36.03 -63.00 -40.57
C ILE A 46 36.46 -61.71 -41.27
N SER A 47 35.73 -61.32 -42.31
CA SER A 47 35.61 -59.91 -42.67
C SER A 47 34.49 -59.28 -41.82
N GLU A 48 34.40 -57.95 -41.75
CA GLU A 48 33.54 -57.18 -40.82
C GLU A 48 32.05 -57.59 -40.73
N ASN A 49 31.55 -58.45 -41.63
CA ASN A 49 30.31 -59.19 -41.48
C ASN A 49 30.57 -60.71 -41.48
N LEU A 50 30.24 -61.38 -40.38
CA LEU A 50 30.23 -62.85 -40.31
C LEU A 50 29.19 -63.39 -41.31
N GLU A 51 29.59 -63.75 -42.52
CA GLU A 51 28.82 -64.66 -43.39
C GLU A 51 28.96 -66.10 -42.86
N THR A 52 28.54 -66.32 -41.61
CA THR A 52 28.16 -67.68 -41.19
C THR A 52 26.89 -68.05 -41.94
N PRO A 53 26.72 -69.30 -42.41
CA PRO A 53 25.43 -69.74 -42.95
C PRO A 53 24.36 -69.42 -41.91
N GLU A 54 23.37 -68.59 -42.25
CA GLU A 54 22.30 -68.17 -41.32
C GLU A 54 21.63 -69.35 -40.60
N LEU A 55 21.70 -70.54 -41.22
CA LEU A 55 21.25 -71.82 -40.67
C LEU A 55 21.91 -72.20 -39.33
N LEU A 56 23.21 -71.91 -39.16
CA LEU A 56 23.92 -72.24 -37.90
C LEU A 56 23.52 -71.28 -36.77
N ARG A 57 23.23 -70.01 -37.09
CA ARG A 57 22.81 -69.00 -36.12
C ARG A 57 21.33 -69.12 -35.72
N LYS A 58 20.47 -69.52 -36.65
CA LYS A 58 19.00 -69.63 -36.45
C LYS A 58 18.58 -70.87 -35.64
N THR A 59 19.44 -71.88 -35.48
CA THR A 59 19.09 -73.11 -34.77
C THR A 59 20.04 -73.34 -33.61
N THR A 60 19.51 -73.70 -32.42
CA THR A 60 20.31 -74.18 -31.27
C THR A 60 20.84 -75.59 -31.58
N SER A 61 21.73 -75.66 -32.57
CA SER A 61 22.24 -76.89 -33.13
C SER A 61 23.48 -77.37 -32.39
N THR A 62 23.78 -78.67 -32.53
CA THR A 62 25.01 -79.32 -32.04
C THR A 62 25.70 -80.09 -33.18
N LEU A 63 25.83 -79.44 -34.33
CA LEU A 63 26.41 -80.01 -35.54
C LEU A 63 27.93 -79.85 -35.61
N ILE A 64 28.51 -78.85 -34.95
CA ILE A 64 29.97 -78.64 -34.94
C ILE A 64 30.68 -79.83 -34.24
N GLN A 65 31.48 -80.59 -34.99
CA GLN A 65 32.28 -81.68 -34.45
C GLN A 65 33.65 -81.22 -33.97
N SER A 66 34.28 -80.32 -34.72
CA SER A 66 35.51 -79.67 -34.27
C SER A 66 35.64 -78.26 -34.83
N THR A 67 36.27 -77.37 -34.07
CA THR A 67 36.65 -76.03 -34.54
C THR A 67 38.11 -75.85 -34.24
N SER A 68 38.90 -75.43 -35.22
CA SER A 68 40.31 -75.14 -35.01
C SER A 68 40.63 -73.69 -35.34
N PHE A 69 41.43 -73.10 -34.47
CA PHE A 69 41.89 -71.73 -34.52
C PHE A 69 43.40 -71.74 -34.41
N ASN A 70 44.09 -71.35 -35.47
CA ASN A 70 45.53 -71.47 -35.57
C ASN A 70 46.17 -70.08 -35.59
N LEU A 71 46.73 -69.69 -34.45
CA LEU A 71 47.64 -68.54 -34.36
C LEU A 71 49.08 -69.01 -34.63
N PRO A 72 49.98 -68.14 -35.13
CA PRO A 72 51.39 -68.48 -35.31
C PRO A 72 51.99 -69.06 -34.02
N GLY A 73 52.24 -70.37 -34.00
CA GLY A 73 52.77 -71.11 -32.85
C GLY A 73 51.80 -71.40 -31.69
N PHE A 74 50.50 -71.12 -31.83
CA PHE A 74 49.47 -71.43 -30.84
C PHE A 74 48.18 -71.90 -31.51
N ASN A 75 47.85 -73.18 -31.39
CA ASN A 75 46.64 -73.76 -31.98
C ASN A 75 45.64 -74.09 -30.88
N ILE A 76 44.42 -73.59 -31.02
CA ILE A 76 43.28 -73.90 -30.17
C ILE A 76 42.36 -74.81 -30.98
N THR A 77 42.11 -76.01 -30.48
CA THR A 77 41.21 -76.96 -31.13
C THR A 77 40.09 -77.34 -30.16
N TYR A 78 38.86 -77.03 -30.52
CA TYR A 78 37.65 -77.52 -29.88
C TYR A 78 37.23 -78.84 -30.54
N ARG A 79 36.89 -79.86 -29.73
CA ARG A 79 36.35 -81.14 -30.18
C ARG A 79 35.13 -81.52 -29.35
N ARG A 80 34.02 -81.78 -30.03
CA ARG A 80 32.78 -82.23 -29.40
C ARG A 80 32.91 -83.69 -28.94
N GLY A 81 32.59 -83.94 -27.67
CA GLY A 81 32.74 -85.26 -27.05
C GLY A 81 34.18 -85.69 -26.76
N GLY A 82 35.16 -84.81 -26.95
CA GLY A 82 36.56 -85.07 -26.66
C GLY A 82 37.34 -85.80 -27.76
N ASN A 83 38.60 -86.11 -27.46
CA ASN A 83 39.53 -86.74 -28.39
C ASN A 83 39.64 -88.28 -28.25
N GLN A 84 38.97 -88.88 -27.27
CA GLN A 84 39.01 -90.33 -27.02
C GLN A 84 37.74 -91.01 -27.52
N ASP A 85 37.89 -92.17 -28.17
CA ASP A 85 36.76 -93.03 -28.54
C ASP A 85 36.49 -94.05 -27.41
N PRO A 86 35.24 -94.19 -26.92
CA PRO A 86 34.02 -93.54 -27.38
C PRO A 86 33.88 -92.07 -26.93
N LYS A 87 33.38 -91.21 -27.82
CA LYS A 87 33.12 -89.80 -27.54
C LYS A 87 32.16 -89.61 -26.36
N SER A 88 32.48 -88.67 -25.47
CA SER A 88 31.69 -88.39 -24.28
C SER A 88 30.36 -87.70 -24.61
N PRO A 89 29.23 -88.15 -24.03
CA PRO A 89 27.92 -87.53 -24.24
C PRO A 89 27.71 -86.24 -23.43
N ILE A 90 28.61 -85.90 -22.51
CA ILE A 90 28.38 -84.91 -21.44
C ILE A 90 29.24 -83.65 -21.59
N TYR A 91 30.46 -83.78 -22.12
CA TYR A 91 31.43 -82.68 -22.18
C TYR A 91 32.13 -82.61 -23.53
N ASP A 92 32.66 -81.43 -23.81
CA ASP A 92 33.50 -81.13 -24.97
C ASP A 92 34.91 -80.77 -24.49
N GLU A 93 35.92 -80.93 -25.36
CA GLU A 93 37.32 -80.68 -25.01
C GLU A 93 37.91 -79.56 -25.86
N ILE A 94 38.64 -78.66 -25.20
CA ILE A 94 39.39 -77.61 -25.85
C ILE A 94 40.86 -77.85 -25.56
N THR A 95 41.61 -78.06 -26.63
CA THR A 95 43.03 -78.36 -26.58
C THR A 95 43.81 -77.14 -27.05
N PHE A 96 44.65 -76.61 -26.18
CA PHE A 96 45.61 -75.55 -26.48
C PHE A 96 46.96 -76.20 -26.73
N ASN A 97 47.41 -76.18 -27.98
CA ASN A 97 48.73 -76.67 -28.37
C ASN A 97 49.66 -75.49 -28.65
N HIS A 98 50.73 -75.39 -27.89
CA HIS A 98 51.73 -74.34 -28.04
C HIS A 98 53.06 -74.91 -28.55
N ASN A 99 53.59 -74.28 -29.62
CA ASN A 99 54.92 -74.55 -30.13
C ASN A 99 55.88 -73.40 -29.74
N GLN A 100 56.77 -73.69 -28.79
CA GLN A 100 57.71 -72.72 -28.21
C GLN A 100 58.64 -72.05 -29.23
N GLN A 101 58.90 -72.68 -30.39
CA GLN A 101 59.84 -72.16 -31.40
C GLN A 101 59.22 -71.17 -32.40
N LYS A 102 57.88 -71.10 -32.51
CA LYS A 102 57.18 -70.31 -33.56
C LYS A 102 56.10 -69.38 -33.01
N CYS A 103 55.98 -69.25 -31.69
CA CYS A 103 54.90 -68.49 -31.08
C CYS A 103 55.29 -67.03 -30.86
N GLN A 104 54.46 -66.12 -31.38
CA GLN A 104 54.66 -64.67 -31.28
C GLN A 104 53.90 -64.04 -30.09
N LEU A 105 53.14 -64.81 -29.32
CA LEU A 105 52.31 -64.32 -28.21
C LEU A 105 53.09 -64.29 -26.89
N THR A 106 52.87 -63.25 -26.09
CA THR A 106 53.46 -63.16 -24.74
C THR A 106 52.81 -64.17 -23.78
N SER A 107 53.48 -64.48 -22.67
CA SER A 107 52.92 -65.37 -21.63
C SER A 107 51.61 -64.84 -21.04
N GLU A 108 51.50 -63.52 -20.88
CA GLU A 108 50.29 -62.86 -20.36
C GLU A 108 49.10 -62.97 -21.32
N GLN A 109 49.32 -62.72 -22.62
CA GLN A 109 48.26 -62.88 -23.63
C GLN A 109 47.78 -64.32 -23.74
N ARG A 110 48.68 -65.30 -23.61
CA ARG A 110 48.30 -66.73 -23.60
C ARG A 110 47.43 -67.07 -22.39
N LEU A 111 47.78 -66.54 -21.22
CA LEU A 111 47.01 -66.74 -20.00
C LEU A 111 45.64 -66.05 -20.09
N GLU A 112 45.57 -64.84 -20.63
CA GLU A 112 44.31 -64.12 -20.86
C GLU A 112 43.38 -64.88 -21.82
N ILE A 113 43.91 -65.47 -22.90
CA ILE A 113 43.12 -66.31 -23.81
C ILE A 113 42.62 -67.56 -23.09
N ILE A 114 43.49 -68.27 -22.37
CA ILE A 114 43.11 -69.49 -21.65
C ILE A 114 42.04 -69.17 -20.58
N ALA A 115 42.23 -68.09 -19.81
CA ALA A 115 41.28 -67.64 -18.81
C ALA A 115 39.93 -67.25 -19.44
N LYS A 116 39.94 -66.46 -20.51
CA LYS A 116 38.71 -66.07 -21.22
C LYS A 116 37.93 -67.30 -21.74
N PHE A 117 38.62 -68.29 -22.32
CA PHE A 117 37.97 -69.51 -22.79
C PHE A 117 37.44 -70.37 -21.63
N SER A 118 38.18 -70.45 -20.52
CA SER A 118 37.74 -71.15 -19.31
C SER A 118 36.50 -70.50 -18.69
N ASP A 119 36.50 -69.17 -18.53
CA ASP A 119 35.43 -68.43 -17.86
C ASP A 119 34.16 -68.37 -18.73
N TYR A 120 34.32 -68.09 -20.03
CA TYR A 120 33.17 -67.94 -20.94
C TYR A 120 32.47 -69.28 -21.21
N LEU A 121 33.25 -70.36 -21.39
CA LEU A 121 32.71 -71.68 -21.72
C LEU A 121 32.40 -72.54 -20.48
N GLY A 122 32.80 -72.09 -19.29
CA GLY A 122 32.55 -72.83 -18.06
C GLY A 122 33.42 -74.06 -17.90
N GLY A 123 34.74 -73.88 -17.99
CA GLY A 123 35.72 -74.93 -17.73
C GLY A 123 35.46 -75.58 -16.37
N PHE A 124 35.38 -76.91 -16.35
CA PHE A 124 35.30 -77.67 -15.11
C PHE A 124 36.39 -78.74 -15.08
N ASP A 125 36.91 -79.02 -13.89
CA ASP A 125 37.83 -80.13 -13.70
C ASP A 125 37.04 -81.39 -13.29
N PRO A 126 36.98 -82.45 -14.11
CA PRO A 126 36.28 -83.68 -13.77
C PRO A 126 36.86 -84.38 -12.54
N LYS A 127 38.11 -84.08 -12.16
CA LYS A 127 38.77 -84.66 -10.99
C LYS A 127 38.48 -83.92 -9.68
N ARG A 128 37.75 -82.80 -9.74
CA ARG A 128 37.37 -81.98 -8.58
C ARG A 128 36.26 -82.62 -7.73
N ALA A 129 35.50 -83.56 -8.32
CA ALA A 129 34.47 -84.31 -7.60
C ALA A 129 35.09 -85.40 -6.69
N VAL A 130 34.46 -85.65 -5.54
CA VAL A 130 34.91 -86.60 -4.51
C VAL A 130 35.22 -87.98 -5.12
N GLN A 131 36.48 -88.43 -4.99
CA GLN A 131 36.88 -89.78 -5.39
C GLN A 131 36.24 -90.81 -4.45
N GLY A 132 35.18 -91.44 -4.93
CA GLY A 132 34.43 -92.51 -4.27
C GLY A 132 33.62 -93.28 -5.32
N ALA A 133 33.04 -94.43 -4.94
CA ALA A 133 32.43 -95.49 -5.77
C ALA A 133 31.23 -95.10 -6.68
N LEU A 134 31.31 -93.92 -7.31
CA LEU A 134 30.41 -93.39 -8.30
C LEU A 134 30.99 -93.64 -9.68
N ASN A 135 30.14 -93.88 -10.67
CA ASN A 135 30.56 -94.00 -12.06
C ASN A 135 31.16 -92.67 -12.55
N GLU A 136 32.14 -92.72 -13.46
CA GLU A 136 32.86 -91.54 -13.96
C GLU A 136 31.91 -90.44 -14.52
N GLU A 137 30.80 -90.84 -15.13
CA GLU A 137 29.76 -89.93 -15.64
C GLU A 137 29.05 -89.14 -14.53
N GLN A 138 28.80 -89.76 -13.36
CA GLN A 138 28.14 -89.11 -12.23
C GLN A 138 29.06 -88.08 -11.57
N GLN A 139 30.35 -88.38 -11.49
CA GLN A 139 31.36 -87.43 -11.00
C GLN A 139 31.46 -86.19 -11.91
N GLN A 140 31.39 -86.38 -13.23
CA GLN A 140 31.40 -85.29 -14.19
C GLN A 140 30.14 -84.41 -14.10
N LEU A 141 28.96 -85.02 -13.96
CA LEU A 141 27.71 -84.26 -13.80
C LEU A 141 27.75 -83.40 -12.53
N LEU A 142 28.22 -83.96 -11.40
CA LEU A 142 28.37 -83.23 -10.15
C LEU A 142 29.38 -82.07 -10.29
N ALA A 143 30.49 -82.27 -11.00
CA ALA A 143 31.45 -81.21 -11.27
C ALA A 143 30.84 -80.06 -12.07
N ILE A 144 30.06 -80.36 -13.12
CA ILE A 144 29.32 -79.35 -13.89
C ILE A 144 28.35 -78.59 -12.97
N HIS A 145 27.54 -79.29 -12.19
CA HIS A 145 26.59 -78.65 -11.28
C HIS A 145 27.28 -77.72 -10.27
N SER A 146 28.38 -78.17 -9.65
CA SER A 146 29.15 -77.35 -8.72
C SER A 146 29.71 -76.07 -9.38
N SER A 147 30.21 -76.19 -10.62
CA SER A 147 30.72 -75.03 -11.37
C SER A 147 29.62 -74.04 -11.76
N THR A 148 28.40 -74.52 -12.02
CA THR A 148 27.26 -73.66 -12.30
C THR A 148 26.79 -72.92 -11.06
N LEU A 149 26.82 -73.57 -9.89
CA LEU A 149 26.49 -72.93 -8.61
C LEU A 149 27.51 -71.85 -8.25
N GLU A 150 28.81 -72.14 -8.35
CA GLU A 150 29.88 -71.16 -8.09
C GLU A 150 29.73 -69.91 -8.96
N ARG A 151 29.34 -70.08 -10.23
CA ARG A 151 29.08 -68.95 -11.13
C ARG A 151 27.82 -68.16 -10.76
N LEU A 152 26.75 -68.84 -10.37
CA LEU A 152 25.53 -68.18 -9.91
C LEU A 152 25.79 -67.38 -8.62
N GLU A 153 26.60 -67.91 -7.70
CA GLU A 153 27.03 -67.20 -6.51
C GLU A 153 27.83 -65.95 -6.86
N HIS A 154 28.79 -66.06 -7.78
CA HIS A 154 29.58 -64.91 -8.23
C HIS A 154 28.72 -63.84 -8.92
N LEU A 155 27.78 -64.24 -9.79
CA LEU A 155 26.86 -63.31 -10.45
C LEU A 155 25.93 -62.63 -9.45
N ASN A 156 25.44 -63.35 -8.45
CA ASN A 156 24.64 -62.76 -7.38
C ASN A 156 25.47 -61.77 -6.56
N GLU A 157 26.72 -62.10 -6.23
CA GLU A 157 27.62 -61.18 -5.53
C GLU A 157 27.85 -59.90 -6.34
N GLN A 158 28.16 -60.01 -7.64
CA GLN A 158 28.32 -58.86 -8.52
C GLN A 158 27.05 -58.01 -8.58
N LEU A 159 25.89 -58.63 -8.78
CA LEU A 159 24.61 -57.92 -8.84
C LEU A 159 24.30 -57.19 -7.53
N ILE A 160 24.62 -57.79 -6.38
CA ILE A 160 24.46 -57.13 -5.07
C ILE A 160 25.39 -55.92 -4.97
N ARG A 161 26.66 -56.05 -5.37
CA ARG A 161 27.63 -54.95 -5.36
C ARG A 161 27.20 -53.80 -6.27
N ASP A 162 26.81 -54.10 -7.50
CA ASP A 162 26.35 -53.11 -8.48
C ASP A 162 25.07 -52.42 -8.02
N SER A 163 24.12 -53.18 -7.45
CA SER A 163 22.89 -52.63 -6.86
C SER A 163 23.20 -51.70 -5.68
N GLN A 164 24.13 -52.07 -4.81
CA GLN A 164 24.54 -51.24 -3.70
C GLN A 164 25.20 -49.93 -4.18
N GLN A 165 26.10 -50.00 -5.16
CA GLN A 165 26.76 -48.83 -5.73
C GLN A 165 25.74 -47.91 -6.43
N PHE A 166 24.80 -48.48 -7.19
CA PHE A 166 23.73 -47.72 -7.82
C PHE A 166 22.87 -47.00 -6.78
N ARG A 167 22.50 -47.68 -5.68
CA ARG A 167 21.74 -47.05 -4.59
C ARG A 167 22.51 -45.92 -3.91
N GLN A 168 23.80 -46.09 -3.69
CA GLN A 168 24.64 -45.04 -3.09
C GLN A 168 24.68 -43.79 -3.97
N ASN A 169 24.95 -43.95 -5.26
CA ASN A 169 24.99 -42.82 -6.20
C ASN A 169 23.63 -42.10 -6.28
N LEU A 170 22.53 -42.85 -6.30
CA LEU A 170 21.19 -42.28 -6.33
C LEU A 170 20.88 -41.47 -5.06
N GLU A 171 21.27 -41.99 -3.90
CA GLU A 171 21.07 -41.31 -2.62
C GLU A 171 21.89 -40.01 -2.55
N GLU A 172 23.16 -40.05 -2.99
CA GLU A 172 24.02 -38.87 -3.05
C GLU A 172 23.46 -37.79 -3.98
N ASP A 173 22.97 -38.17 -5.17
CA ASP A 173 22.38 -37.24 -6.12
C ASP A 173 21.05 -36.69 -5.63
N PHE A 174 20.23 -37.51 -4.96
CA PHE A 174 18.98 -37.06 -4.36
C PHE A 174 19.24 -36.08 -3.22
N GLN A 175 20.17 -36.39 -2.32
CA GLN A 175 20.56 -35.51 -1.23
C GLN A 175 21.09 -34.18 -1.76
N ARG A 176 22.00 -34.20 -2.74
CA ARG A 176 22.54 -32.99 -3.35
C ARG A 176 21.45 -32.09 -3.93
N ARG A 177 20.51 -32.66 -4.67
CA ARG A 177 19.38 -31.90 -5.26
C ARG A 177 18.43 -31.35 -4.19
N SER A 178 18.19 -32.12 -3.12
CA SER A 178 17.38 -31.66 -2.00
C SER A 178 18.02 -30.46 -1.32
N ASP A 179 19.32 -30.53 -1.05
CA ASP A 179 20.09 -29.47 -0.40
C ASP A 179 20.13 -28.20 -1.28
N GLU A 180 20.41 -28.35 -2.58
CA GLU A 180 20.39 -27.24 -3.54
C GLU A 180 19.01 -26.57 -3.61
N LEU A 181 17.93 -27.36 -3.61
CA LEU A 181 16.58 -26.84 -3.67
C LEU A 181 16.23 -26.09 -2.38
N GLU A 182 16.58 -26.63 -1.21
CA GLU A 182 16.35 -25.99 0.08
C GLU A 182 17.10 -24.66 0.20
N ILE A 183 18.37 -24.61 -0.22
CA ILE A 183 19.16 -23.37 -0.27
C ILE A 183 18.49 -22.36 -1.20
N SER A 184 18.13 -22.75 -2.42
CA SER A 184 17.50 -21.85 -3.39
C SER A 184 16.16 -21.30 -2.90
N PHE A 185 15.38 -22.12 -2.20
CA PHE A 185 14.09 -21.72 -1.64
C PHE A 185 14.28 -20.74 -0.48
N ARG A 186 15.25 -21.03 0.42
CA ARG A 186 15.60 -20.15 1.53
C ARG A 186 16.12 -18.80 1.04
N ASP A 187 16.99 -18.77 0.05
CA ASP A 187 17.51 -17.54 -0.56
C ASP A 187 16.38 -16.74 -1.21
N ARG A 188 15.47 -17.41 -1.92
CA ARG A 188 14.32 -16.74 -2.53
C ARG A 188 13.34 -16.18 -1.49
N SER A 189 13.07 -16.93 -0.42
CA SER A 189 12.20 -16.47 0.67
C SER A 189 12.80 -15.23 1.34
N THR A 190 14.09 -15.29 1.70
CA THR A 190 14.77 -14.15 2.35
C THR A 190 14.84 -12.92 1.43
N ALA A 191 15.07 -13.11 0.13
CA ALA A 191 15.02 -12.03 -0.85
C ALA A 191 13.63 -11.40 -0.94
N LEU A 192 12.57 -12.21 -1.03
CA LEU A 192 11.19 -11.74 -1.08
C LEU A 192 10.77 -11.02 0.21
N ASP A 193 11.17 -11.53 1.37
CA ASP A 193 10.90 -10.89 2.66
C ASP A 193 11.59 -9.52 2.73
N SER A 194 12.85 -9.43 2.30
CA SER A 194 13.57 -8.16 2.25
C SER A 194 12.94 -7.14 1.29
N GLU A 195 12.42 -7.61 0.14
CA GLU A 195 11.71 -6.75 -0.81
C GLU A 195 10.38 -6.26 -0.25
N ASN A 196 9.64 -7.14 0.43
CA ASN A 196 8.38 -6.80 1.08
C ASN A 196 8.57 -5.80 2.22
N GLU A 197 9.60 -5.96 3.05
CA GLU A 197 9.90 -4.97 4.10
C GLU A 197 10.28 -3.62 3.50
N ARG A 198 11.11 -3.58 2.46
CA ARG A 198 11.41 -2.33 1.74
C ARG A 198 10.15 -1.66 1.16
N LYS A 199 9.24 -2.44 0.58
CA LYS A 199 7.96 -1.92 0.06
C LYS A 199 7.07 -1.40 1.18
N LYS A 200 6.98 -2.09 2.32
CA LYS A 200 6.24 -1.62 3.48
C LYS A 200 6.82 -0.33 4.03
N GLU A 201 8.15 -0.26 4.18
CA GLU A 201 8.85 0.95 4.62
C GLU A 201 8.55 2.12 3.67
N ALA A 202 8.69 1.93 2.36
CA ALA A 202 8.39 2.95 1.35
C ALA A 202 6.91 3.41 1.40
N LEU A 203 5.97 2.47 1.54
CA LEU A 203 4.54 2.79 1.69
C LEU A 203 4.27 3.54 3.00
N THR A 204 4.96 3.21 4.09
CA THR A 204 4.78 3.91 5.36
C THR A 204 5.35 5.33 5.31
N SER A 205 6.48 5.56 4.63
CA SER A 205 6.99 6.92 4.41
C SER A 205 6.05 7.73 3.52
N GLU A 206 5.55 7.14 2.43
CA GLU A 206 4.61 7.82 1.54
C GLU A 206 3.29 8.18 2.25
N LYS A 207 2.76 7.27 3.06
CA LYS A 207 1.58 7.54 3.90
C LYS A 207 1.81 8.70 4.87
N ARG A 208 2.97 8.74 5.54
CA ARG A 208 3.32 9.84 6.45
C ARG A 208 3.43 11.18 5.71
N GLU A 209 4.04 11.19 4.52
CA GLU A 209 4.09 12.39 3.69
C GLU A 209 2.72 12.86 3.24
N LEU A 210 1.84 11.94 2.85
CA LEU A 210 0.46 12.26 2.46
C LEU A 210 -0.37 12.77 3.64
N GLU A 211 -0.22 12.16 4.83
CA GLU A 211 -0.90 12.61 6.05
C GLU A 211 -0.45 14.02 6.46
N GLN A 212 0.85 14.31 6.33
CA GLN A 212 1.37 15.66 6.56
C GLN A 212 0.82 16.66 5.54
N LYS A 213 0.79 16.31 4.25
CA LYS A 213 0.19 17.15 3.20
C LYS A 213 -1.30 17.37 3.42
N LEU A 214 -2.03 16.35 3.87
CA LEU A 214 -3.47 16.45 4.16
C LEU A 214 -3.71 17.42 5.32
N LYS A 215 -2.93 17.31 6.39
CA LYS A 215 -2.98 18.23 7.53
C LYS A 215 -2.71 19.67 7.09
N ASP A 216 -1.68 19.88 6.27
CA ASP A 216 -1.35 21.21 5.74
C ASP A 216 -2.48 21.79 4.85
N ILE A 217 -3.23 20.94 4.14
CA ILE A 217 -4.39 21.35 3.33
C ILE A 217 -5.58 21.71 4.21
N ASP A 218 -5.92 20.88 5.19
CA ASP A 218 -7.04 21.11 6.11
C ASP A 218 -6.83 22.40 6.94
N ASP A 219 -5.61 22.66 7.40
CA ASP A 219 -5.26 23.90 8.10
C ASP A 219 -5.44 25.14 7.19
N ARG A 220 -5.12 25.01 5.89
CA ARG A 220 -5.34 26.08 4.90
C ARG A 220 -6.82 26.30 4.60
N GLU A 221 -7.59 25.22 4.48
CA GLU A 221 -9.03 25.28 4.22
C GLU A 221 -9.77 25.96 5.38
N ASN A 222 -9.45 25.59 6.63
CA ASN A 222 -10.01 26.23 7.82
C ASN A 222 -9.67 27.73 7.91
N ARG A 223 -8.50 28.17 7.43
CA ARG A 223 -8.16 29.60 7.33
C ARG A 223 -8.97 30.30 6.22
N HIS A 224 -9.16 29.65 5.08
CA HIS A 224 -9.92 30.21 3.97
C HIS A 224 -11.41 30.37 4.30
N VAL A 225 -12.04 29.33 4.84
CA VAL A 225 -13.46 29.33 5.23
C VAL A 225 -13.74 30.45 6.25
N ARG A 226 -12.85 30.65 7.24
CA ARG A 226 -12.99 31.76 8.21
C ARG A 226 -12.94 33.15 7.55
N ARG A 227 -12.05 33.34 6.57
CA ARG A 227 -11.94 34.60 5.83
C ARG A 227 -13.15 34.85 4.92
N GLU A 228 -13.71 33.79 4.35
CA GLU A 228 -14.94 33.84 3.54
C GLU A 228 -16.15 34.23 4.40
N ILE A 229 -16.37 33.56 5.53
CA ILE A 229 -17.45 33.91 6.48
C ILE A 229 -17.33 35.37 6.94
N ARG A 230 -16.11 35.84 7.25
CA ARG A 230 -15.85 37.24 7.61
C ARG A 230 -16.29 38.18 6.47
N LYS A 231 -15.88 37.86 5.25
CA LYS A 231 -16.20 38.68 4.08
C LYS A 231 -17.70 38.75 3.86
N ASP A 232 -18.40 37.62 3.99
CA ASP A 232 -19.86 37.55 3.86
C ASP A 232 -20.56 38.37 4.95
N ILE A 233 -20.11 38.30 6.20
CA ILE A 233 -20.64 39.14 7.29
C ILE A 233 -20.41 40.62 7.00
N LEU A 234 -19.21 41.01 6.55
CA LEU A 234 -18.90 42.40 6.23
C LEU A 234 -19.68 42.90 5.01
N ASP A 235 -19.87 42.06 4.00
CA ASP A 235 -20.63 42.39 2.80
C ASP A 235 -22.14 42.50 3.12
N GLU A 236 -22.69 41.63 3.98
CA GLU A 236 -24.07 41.73 4.49
C GLU A 236 -24.27 43.01 5.34
N ILE A 237 -23.32 43.32 6.24
CA ILE A 237 -23.36 44.57 7.03
C ILE A 237 -23.25 45.78 6.11
N ARG A 238 -22.37 45.75 5.10
CA ARG A 238 -22.21 46.84 4.13
C ARG A 238 -23.46 47.00 3.27
N ALA A 239 -24.08 45.91 2.83
CA ALA A 239 -25.34 45.94 2.09
C ALA A 239 -26.46 46.57 2.94
N ARG A 240 -26.53 46.24 4.23
CA ARG A 240 -27.47 46.86 5.19
C ARG A 240 -27.14 48.32 5.51
N THR A 241 -25.86 48.70 5.46
CA THR A 241 -25.39 50.06 5.76
C THR A 241 -25.56 51.01 4.57
N GLN A 242 -25.32 50.53 3.34
CA GLN A 242 -25.62 51.29 2.11
C GLN A 242 -27.11 51.52 1.92
N SER A 243 -27.95 50.62 2.45
CA SER A 243 -29.41 50.74 2.48
C SER A 243 -29.97 51.31 3.78
N PHE A 244 -29.14 51.95 4.63
CA PHE A 244 -29.59 52.58 5.88
C PHE A 244 -30.37 53.88 5.64
N SER A 245 -31.27 53.90 4.66
CA SER A 245 -32.53 54.59 4.84
C SER A 245 -33.24 53.95 6.02
N LEU A 246 -33.73 54.77 6.95
CA LEU A 246 -34.68 54.32 7.97
C LEU A 246 -35.66 53.34 7.33
N THR A 247 -35.86 52.17 7.95
CA THR A 247 -36.89 51.23 7.54
C THR A 247 -38.14 52.02 7.20
N ASP A 248 -38.78 51.75 6.05
CA ASP A 248 -39.90 52.56 5.57
C ASP A 248 -40.94 52.86 6.66
N GLY A 249 -41.13 51.94 7.61
CA GLY A 249 -41.95 52.12 8.81
C GLY A 249 -41.53 53.28 9.73
N THR A 250 -40.23 53.43 10.03
CA THR A 250 -39.72 54.49 10.91
C THR A 250 -39.75 55.86 10.23
N ASN A 251 -39.48 55.92 8.92
CA ASN A 251 -39.58 57.17 8.17
C ASN A 251 -41.05 57.60 7.97
N LYS A 252 -41.97 56.63 7.80
CA LYS A 252 -43.43 56.85 7.76
C LYS A 252 -44.02 57.34 9.09
N LEU A 253 -43.35 57.11 10.22
CA LEU A 253 -43.77 57.65 11.52
C LEU A 253 -43.38 59.14 11.69
N ARG A 254 -42.35 59.62 10.98
CA ARG A 254 -41.90 61.02 11.01
C ARG A 254 -42.86 61.95 10.29
N THR A 255 -43.29 61.54 9.09
CA THR A 255 -44.08 62.36 8.19
C THR A 255 -45.40 62.85 8.78
N PRO A 256 -46.24 62.05 9.48
CA PRO A 256 -47.49 62.55 10.04
C PRO A 256 -47.26 63.57 11.16
N VAL A 257 -46.26 63.38 12.02
CA VAL A 257 -45.94 64.33 13.11
C VAL A 257 -45.42 65.65 12.55
N HIS A 258 -44.55 65.57 11.53
CA HIS A 258 -44.03 66.74 10.84
C HIS A 258 -45.15 67.55 10.17
N TRP A 259 -46.02 66.88 9.39
CA TRP A 259 -47.16 67.52 8.74
C TRP A 259 -48.17 68.05 9.75
N ALA A 260 -48.44 67.34 10.85
CA ALA A 260 -49.33 67.82 11.91
C ALA A 260 -48.79 69.09 12.59
N CYS A 261 -47.49 69.14 12.91
CA CYS A 261 -46.88 70.33 13.51
C CYS A 261 -46.87 71.51 12.53
N ILE A 262 -46.53 71.28 11.25
CA ILE A 262 -46.56 72.32 10.21
C ILE A 262 -47.99 72.83 9.99
N ALA A 263 -48.97 71.94 9.86
CA ALA A 263 -50.37 72.31 9.70
C ALA A 263 -50.87 73.11 10.91
N LEU A 264 -50.54 72.68 12.14
CA LEU A 264 -50.88 73.41 13.35
C LEU A 264 -50.24 74.81 13.39
N MET A 265 -48.95 74.91 13.06
CA MET A 265 -48.28 76.21 12.97
C MET A 265 -48.90 77.11 11.89
N ALA A 266 -49.24 76.56 10.72
CA ALA A 266 -49.89 77.30 9.64
C ALA A 266 -51.28 77.80 10.05
N ILE A 267 -52.09 76.97 10.71
CA ILE A 267 -53.41 77.34 11.24
C ILE A 267 -53.27 78.44 12.29
N LEU A 268 -52.33 78.29 13.23
CA LEU A 268 -52.08 79.30 14.27
C LEU A 268 -51.56 80.62 13.67
N LEU A 269 -50.71 80.56 12.63
CA LEU A 269 -50.23 81.74 11.91
C LEU A 269 -51.39 82.46 11.21
N LEU A 270 -52.23 81.74 10.46
CA LEU A 270 -53.39 82.30 9.78
C LEU A 270 -54.40 82.90 10.78
N ALA A 271 -54.63 82.22 11.91
CA ALA A 271 -55.46 82.74 12.98
C ALA A 271 -54.87 84.03 13.59
N ASN A 272 -53.56 84.06 13.87
CA ASN A 272 -52.88 85.27 14.37
C ASN A 272 -53.00 86.45 13.38
N ILE A 273 -52.92 86.20 12.07
CA ILE A 273 -53.09 87.24 11.04
C ILE A 273 -54.56 87.74 11.00
N PHE A 274 -55.52 86.82 11.07
CA PHE A 274 -56.95 87.16 11.06
C PHE A 274 -57.34 88.01 12.29
N TYR A 275 -56.96 87.57 13.49
CA TYR A 275 -57.26 88.29 14.73
C TYR A 275 -56.45 89.58 14.89
N ALA A 276 -55.24 89.66 14.32
CA ALA A 276 -54.50 90.93 14.26
C ALA A 276 -55.24 91.97 13.42
N LYS A 277 -55.88 91.56 12.32
CA LYS A 277 -56.72 92.44 11.49
C LYS A 277 -57.99 92.87 12.23
N GLU A 278 -58.69 91.93 12.88
CA GLU A 278 -59.86 92.24 13.70
C GLU A 278 -59.52 93.22 14.84
N PHE A 279 -58.35 93.05 15.47
CA PHE A 279 -57.83 93.96 16.48
C PHE A 279 -57.56 95.37 15.94
N SER A 280 -56.94 95.49 14.75
CA SER A 280 -56.71 96.79 14.12
C SER A 280 -58.01 97.49 13.72
N ASP A 281 -59.00 96.74 13.22
CA ASP A 281 -60.30 97.27 12.84
C ASP A 281 -61.09 97.78 14.07
N LEU A 282 -60.98 97.09 15.21
CA LEU A 282 -61.61 97.48 16.48
C LEU A 282 -61.00 98.72 17.13
N ILE A 283 -59.69 98.96 16.95
CA ILE A 283 -59.01 100.17 17.48
C ILE A 283 -59.39 101.43 16.67
N ASN A 284 -59.71 101.28 15.39
CA ASN A 284 -60.03 102.38 14.49
C ASN A 284 -61.50 102.86 14.59
N LEU A 285 -62.34 102.24 15.42
CA LEU A 285 -63.75 102.61 15.64
C LEU A 285 -63.89 103.71 16.71
N GLU A 286 -64.79 104.67 16.49
CA GLU A 286 -64.97 105.90 17.31
C GLU A 286 -65.48 105.66 18.76
N SER A 287 -65.95 104.46 19.08
CA SER A 287 -66.35 104.06 20.46
C SER A 287 -66.09 102.57 20.72
N PRO A 288 -64.87 102.18 21.14
CA PRO A 288 -64.56 100.79 21.39
C PRO A 288 -65.20 100.32 22.72
N SER A 289 -65.94 99.21 22.66
CA SER A 289 -66.39 98.51 23.87
C SER A 289 -65.19 97.86 24.57
N ILE A 290 -64.97 98.18 25.85
CA ILE A 290 -63.83 97.68 26.65
C ILE A 290 -63.87 96.14 26.76
N SER A 291 -65.06 95.54 26.74
CA SER A 291 -65.24 94.09 26.81
C SER A 291 -64.81 93.37 25.53
N SER A 292 -65.07 93.93 24.34
CA SER A 292 -64.65 93.31 23.08
C SER A 292 -63.13 93.45 22.87
N LEU A 293 -62.56 94.60 23.20
CA LEU A 293 -61.13 94.86 23.07
C LEU A 293 -60.29 93.92 23.95
N SER A 294 -60.69 93.71 25.21
CA SER A 294 -60.00 92.80 26.12
C SER A 294 -60.05 91.34 25.66
N ILE A 295 -61.20 90.89 25.13
CA ILE A 295 -61.35 89.52 24.59
C ILE A 295 -60.43 89.29 23.38
N VAL A 296 -60.38 90.23 22.42
CA VAL A 296 -59.52 90.10 21.23
C VAL A 296 -58.04 90.15 21.62
N THR A 297 -57.67 91.01 22.57
CA THR A 297 -56.27 91.10 23.07
C THR A 297 -55.83 89.80 23.73
N VAL A 298 -56.67 89.22 24.60
CA VAL A 298 -56.38 87.94 25.25
C VAL A 298 -56.30 86.81 24.23
N LYS A 299 -57.19 86.76 23.24
CA LYS A 299 -57.14 85.77 22.14
C LYS A 299 -55.85 85.90 21.32
N GLN A 300 -55.44 87.11 20.98
CA GLN A 300 -54.21 87.37 20.21
C GLN A 300 -52.97 86.92 20.99
N LEU A 301 -52.87 87.25 22.28
CA LEU A 301 -51.78 86.81 23.15
C LEU A 301 -51.73 85.28 23.26
N LEU A 302 -52.89 84.64 23.43
CA LEU A 302 -52.98 83.18 23.57
C LEU A 302 -52.59 82.48 22.25
N LEU A 303 -53.04 82.99 21.10
CA LEU A 303 -52.66 82.46 19.78
C LEU A 303 -51.18 82.68 19.45
N SER A 304 -50.61 83.83 19.81
CA SER A 304 -49.18 84.11 19.63
C SER A 304 -48.32 83.24 20.55
N ALA A 305 -48.72 83.06 21.81
CA ALA A 305 -48.07 82.15 22.75
C ALA A 305 -48.17 80.69 22.28
N GLY A 306 -49.34 80.26 21.77
CA GLY A 306 -49.56 78.93 21.21
C GLY A 306 -48.69 78.66 19.98
N PHE A 307 -48.55 79.64 19.09
CA PHE A 307 -47.64 79.55 17.94
C PHE A 307 -46.18 79.40 18.38
N GLY A 308 -45.72 80.25 19.31
CA GLY A 308 -44.36 80.16 19.86
C GLY A 308 -44.08 78.83 20.57
N ALA A 309 -45.02 78.36 21.39
CA ALA A 309 -44.91 77.08 22.09
C ALA A 309 -44.83 75.89 21.10
N THR A 310 -45.64 75.92 20.04
CA THR A 310 -45.63 74.89 19.00
C THR A 310 -44.31 74.88 18.21
N ALA A 311 -43.77 76.06 17.89
CA ALA A 311 -42.47 76.18 17.22
C ALA A 311 -41.32 75.65 18.08
N ILE A 312 -41.28 76.00 19.36
CA ILE A 312 -40.27 75.51 20.32
C ILE A 312 -40.37 73.98 20.47
N PHE A 313 -41.59 73.45 20.62
CA PHE A 313 -41.82 72.01 20.68
C PHE A 313 -41.31 71.31 19.42
N TYR A 314 -41.63 71.85 18.24
CA TYR A 314 -41.25 71.26 16.97
C TYR A 314 -39.72 71.25 16.76
N ILE A 315 -39.02 72.34 17.11
CA ILE A 315 -37.55 72.39 17.06
C ILE A 315 -36.93 71.36 18.02
N ARG A 316 -37.45 71.26 19.24
CA ARG A 316 -36.96 70.26 20.22
C ARG A 316 -37.18 68.84 19.75
N TRP A 317 -38.34 68.56 19.18
CA TRP A 317 -38.65 67.25 18.61
C TRP A 317 -37.72 66.90 17.45
N LEU A 318 -37.46 67.85 16.55
CA LEU A 318 -36.54 67.66 15.42
C LEU A 318 -35.11 67.39 15.90
N ASN A 319 -34.62 68.15 16.87
CA ASN A 319 -33.30 67.95 17.47
C ASN A 319 -33.19 66.60 18.17
N ALA A 320 -34.20 66.22 18.98
CA ALA A 320 -34.20 64.94 19.67
C ALA A 320 -34.24 63.75 18.69
N TRP A 321 -35.02 63.87 17.62
CA TRP A 321 -35.10 62.87 16.56
C TRP A 321 -33.77 62.74 15.80
N SER A 322 -33.17 63.86 15.40
CA SER A 322 -31.88 63.89 14.72
C SER A 322 -30.75 63.34 15.60
N SER A 323 -30.72 63.70 16.89
CA SER A 323 -29.72 63.21 17.84
C SER A 323 -29.82 61.70 18.02
N LYS A 324 -31.04 61.15 18.18
CA LYS A 324 -31.24 59.70 18.29
C LYS A 324 -30.82 58.95 17.02
N HIS A 325 -30.97 59.57 15.85
CA HIS A 325 -30.52 58.96 14.61
C HIS A 325 -29.01 58.99 14.42
N ALA A 326 -28.37 60.12 14.72
CA ALA A 326 -26.91 60.20 14.70
C ALA A 326 -26.29 59.20 15.68
N GLU A 327 -26.90 59.01 16.86
CA GLU A 327 -26.45 58.02 17.84
C GLU A 327 -26.64 56.58 17.35
N ALA A 328 -27.80 56.24 16.77
CA ALA A 328 -28.01 54.90 16.21
C ALA A 328 -27.03 54.59 15.07
N GLU A 329 -26.73 55.58 14.21
CA GLU A 329 -25.73 55.43 13.14
C GLU A 329 -24.32 55.24 13.70
N PHE A 330 -23.95 56.03 14.71
CA PHE A 330 -22.66 55.90 15.37
C PHE A 330 -22.49 54.52 16.02
N ASN A 331 -23.52 54.01 16.69
CA ASN A 331 -23.49 52.70 17.32
C ASN A 331 -23.33 51.57 16.31
N ILE A 332 -23.95 51.67 15.13
CA ILE A 332 -23.79 50.68 14.06
C ILE A 332 -22.38 50.70 13.48
N LYS A 333 -21.82 51.90 13.25
CA LYS A 333 -20.42 52.05 12.80
C LYS A 333 -19.44 51.52 13.85
N GLN A 334 -19.70 51.80 15.13
CA GLN A 334 -18.91 51.26 16.23
C GLN A 334 -19.01 49.73 16.28
N PHE A 335 -20.20 49.16 16.12
CA PHE A 335 -20.40 47.72 16.06
C PHE A 335 -19.65 47.07 14.88
N GLN A 336 -19.65 47.72 13.71
CA GLN A 336 -18.86 47.25 12.57
C GLN A 336 -17.35 47.25 12.87
N LEU A 337 -16.84 48.33 13.47
CA LEU A 337 -15.44 48.42 13.88
C LEU A 337 -15.10 47.37 14.96
N ASP A 338 -16.02 47.10 15.89
CA ASP A 338 -15.84 46.08 16.91
C ASP A 338 -15.84 44.67 16.30
N ILE A 339 -16.66 44.37 15.29
CA ILE A 339 -16.58 43.12 14.54
C ILE A 339 -15.21 42.97 13.86
N GLU A 340 -14.70 44.03 13.22
CA GLU A 340 -13.38 44.01 12.57
C GLU A 340 -12.26 43.81 13.59
N ARG A 341 -12.31 44.51 14.73
CA ARG A 341 -11.35 44.36 15.83
C ARG A 341 -11.40 42.95 16.43
N ALA A 342 -12.59 42.42 16.71
CA ALA A 342 -12.79 41.08 17.24
C ALA A 342 -12.25 40.02 16.28
N SER A 343 -12.55 40.16 14.99
CA SER A 343 -12.05 39.27 13.95
C SER A 343 -10.52 39.29 13.88
N TRP A 344 -9.91 40.46 13.98
CA TRP A 344 -8.46 40.59 13.97
C TRP A 344 -7.82 39.96 15.22
N VAL A 345 -8.41 40.13 16.40
CA VAL A 345 -7.96 39.47 17.64
C VAL A 345 -8.01 37.96 17.49
N VAL A 346 -9.11 37.40 16.97
CA VAL A 346 -9.27 35.95 16.80
C VAL A 346 -8.27 35.41 15.78
N GLU A 347 -8.09 36.08 14.63
CA GLU A 347 -7.11 35.67 13.61
C GLU A 347 -5.68 35.70 14.16
N THR A 348 -5.31 36.81 14.83
CA THR A 348 -4.00 36.95 15.48
C THR A 348 -3.80 35.89 16.57
N ALA A 349 -4.87 35.55 17.31
CA ALA A 349 -4.80 34.56 18.37
C ALA A 349 -4.54 33.15 17.86
N LEU A 350 -5.22 32.78 16.77
CA LEU A 350 -5.04 31.49 16.12
C LEU A 350 -3.68 31.39 15.44
N GLU A 351 -3.22 32.45 14.75
CA GLU A 351 -1.87 32.47 14.16
C GLU A 351 -0.78 32.35 15.23
N TRP A 352 -0.98 32.96 16.40
CA TRP A 352 -0.05 32.85 17.52
C TRP A 352 -0.03 31.45 18.13
N GLN A 353 -1.20 30.83 18.29
CA GLN A 353 -1.34 29.45 18.76
C GLN A 353 -0.65 28.47 17.79
N ASP A 354 -0.92 28.59 16.49
CA ASP A 354 -0.31 27.75 15.45
C ASP A 354 1.21 27.89 15.39
N SER A 355 1.75 29.08 15.70
CA SER A 355 3.18 29.39 15.54
C SER A 355 4.04 29.12 16.79
N LYS A 356 3.46 29.24 18.00
CA LYS A 356 4.24 29.25 19.25
C LYS A 356 3.70 28.35 20.36
N ASP A 357 2.59 27.65 20.14
CA ASP A 357 1.98 26.69 21.09
C ASP A 357 1.81 27.26 22.52
N ASN A 358 1.63 28.58 22.62
CA ASN A 358 1.61 29.34 23.87
C ASN A 358 0.45 30.33 23.89
N ILE A 359 -0.09 30.56 25.08
CA ILE A 359 -1.18 31.51 25.31
C ILE A 359 -0.66 32.94 25.07
N ILE A 360 -1.43 33.75 24.34
CA ILE A 360 -1.07 35.14 24.03
C ILE A 360 -0.94 35.93 25.33
N PRO A 361 0.12 36.75 25.50
CA PRO A 361 0.28 37.58 26.68
C PRO A 361 -0.95 38.48 26.91
N HIS A 362 -1.47 38.46 28.14
CA HIS A 362 -2.66 39.24 28.51
C HIS A 362 -2.46 40.75 28.28
N GLU A 363 -1.23 41.24 28.42
CA GLU A 363 -0.83 42.63 28.19
C GLU A 363 -1.08 43.12 26.76
N LEU A 364 -1.08 42.22 25.77
CA LEU A 364 -1.35 42.54 24.37
C LEU A 364 -2.82 42.36 24.01
N LEU A 365 -3.50 41.37 24.60
CA LEU A 365 -4.93 41.12 24.36
C LEU A 365 -5.81 42.23 24.97
N GLU A 366 -5.50 42.66 26.18
CA GLU A 366 -6.34 43.58 26.95
C GLU A 366 -6.58 44.92 26.23
N PRO A 367 -5.57 45.61 25.64
CA PRO A 367 -5.82 46.87 24.92
C PRO A 367 -6.70 46.70 23.67
N ILE A 368 -6.64 45.55 23.00
CA ILE A 368 -7.35 45.31 21.75
C ILE A 368 -8.81 44.89 22.03
N THR A 369 -9.06 44.12 23.09
CA THR A 369 -10.40 43.66 23.49
C THR A 369 -11.14 44.65 24.40
N ARG A 370 -10.44 45.66 24.96
CA ARG A 370 -11.08 46.69 25.78
C ARG A 370 -12.12 47.47 24.97
N GLY A 371 -13.31 47.58 25.53
CA GLY A 371 -14.43 48.33 24.97
C GLY A 371 -15.13 47.65 23.80
N LEU A 372 -14.83 46.37 23.52
CA LEU A 372 -15.47 45.61 22.45
C LEU A 372 -16.93 45.34 22.81
N PHE A 373 -17.87 45.80 21.99
CA PHE A 373 -19.32 45.63 22.21
C PHE A 373 -19.86 46.25 23.51
N SER A 374 -19.10 47.14 24.16
CA SER A 374 -19.56 47.83 25.36
C SER A 374 -20.30 49.12 24.99
N ASP A 375 -21.57 49.20 25.36
CA ASP A 375 -22.33 50.45 25.38
C ASP A 375 -21.91 51.30 26.61
N GLU A 376 -20.65 51.71 26.70
CA GLU A 376 -20.22 52.67 27.73
C GLU A 376 -20.67 54.09 27.34
N LYS A 377 -21.97 54.32 27.45
CA LYS A 377 -22.52 55.66 27.67
C LYS A 377 -23.36 55.63 28.93
N GLU A 378 -22.73 55.99 30.05
CA GLU A 378 -23.46 56.63 31.13
C GLU A 378 -24.33 57.73 30.51
N LYS A 379 -25.65 57.57 30.63
CA LYS A 379 -26.64 58.56 30.20
C LYS A 379 -26.44 59.85 31.01
N LYS A 380 -25.49 60.69 30.61
CA LYS A 380 -25.55 62.11 30.96
C LYS A 380 -26.73 62.69 30.19
N HIS A 381 -27.87 62.72 30.87
CA HIS A 381 -29.03 63.45 30.43
C HIS A 381 -28.66 64.93 30.47
N GLU A 382 -28.10 65.46 29.37
CA GLU A 382 -27.87 66.89 29.20
C GLU A 382 -29.23 67.57 29.01
N LEU A 383 -29.90 67.83 30.13
CA LEU A 383 -31.09 68.67 30.16
C LEU A 383 -30.67 70.11 29.88
N HIS A 384 -31.27 70.72 28.86
CA HIS A 384 -31.07 72.12 28.52
C HIS A 384 -31.49 73.02 29.70
N PRO A 385 -30.78 74.13 30.00
CA PRO A 385 -31.09 75.00 31.15
C PRO A 385 -32.54 75.50 31.19
N ALA A 386 -33.15 75.66 30.02
CA ALA A 386 -34.57 76.04 29.89
C ALA A 386 -35.54 74.95 30.39
N ASP A 387 -35.19 73.66 30.29
CA ASP A 387 -36.01 72.56 30.85
C ASP A 387 -35.88 72.48 32.37
N GLN A 388 -34.69 72.77 32.90
CA GLN A 388 -34.50 72.90 34.34
C GLN A 388 -35.31 74.09 34.89
N LEU A 389 -35.39 75.20 34.15
CA LEU A 389 -36.21 76.35 34.51
C LEU A 389 -37.71 76.07 34.37
N ALA A 390 -38.15 75.42 33.29
CA ALA A 390 -39.55 75.05 33.11
C ALA A 390 -40.02 74.02 34.15
N SER A 391 -39.18 73.03 34.47
CA SER A 391 -39.47 72.04 35.52
C SER A 391 -39.44 72.66 36.93
N ALA A 392 -38.63 73.71 37.15
CA ALA A 392 -38.66 74.52 38.37
C ALA A 392 -39.91 75.43 38.46
N LEU A 393 -40.45 75.92 37.34
CA LEU A 393 -41.62 76.80 37.28
C LEU A 393 -42.97 76.06 37.27
N MET A 394 -43.08 74.88 36.64
CA MET A 394 -44.35 74.14 36.46
C MET A 394 -44.75 73.20 37.61
N GLY A 395 -44.08 73.27 38.76
CA GLY A 395 -44.66 72.73 40.01
C GLY A 395 -44.18 71.36 40.46
N THR A 396 -42.89 71.05 40.32
CA THR A 396 -42.23 69.96 41.07
C THR A 396 -40.85 70.39 41.60
N ALA A 397 -40.76 71.54 42.26
CA ALA A 397 -39.51 72.06 42.83
C ALA A 397 -39.18 71.40 44.18
N ALA A 398 -38.46 70.28 44.15
CA ALA A 398 -37.61 69.87 45.27
C ALA A 398 -36.18 70.37 44.98
N LYS A 399 -35.78 71.45 45.65
CA LYS A 399 -34.41 72.04 45.72
C LYS A 399 -33.67 72.26 44.39
N VAL A 400 -33.45 73.53 44.05
CA VAL A 400 -32.50 73.91 42.99
C VAL A 400 -31.25 74.52 43.63
N LYS A 401 -30.09 73.92 43.39
CA LYS A 401 -28.77 74.39 43.83
C LYS A 401 -28.01 74.90 42.60
N LEU A 402 -27.83 76.22 42.50
CA LEU A 402 -27.12 76.85 41.39
C LEU A 402 -25.74 77.30 41.85
N ARG A 403 -24.69 76.85 41.15
CA ARG A 403 -23.32 77.31 41.33
C ARG A 403 -23.07 78.49 40.40
N THR A 404 -22.86 79.68 40.96
CA THR A 404 -22.38 80.83 40.20
C THR A 404 -21.01 81.22 40.76
N GLY A 405 -19.96 81.00 39.97
CA GLY A 405 -18.58 81.19 40.41
C GLY A 405 -18.19 80.30 41.60
N ASN A 406 -17.67 80.91 42.67
CA ASN A 406 -17.23 80.24 43.90
C ASN A 406 -18.33 80.13 44.99
N SER A 407 -19.59 80.42 44.65
CA SER A 407 -20.71 80.38 45.61
C SER A 407 -21.84 79.47 45.14
N ASP A 408 -22.35 78.67 46.08
CA ASP A 408 -23.53 77.81 45.92
C ASP A 408 -24.75 78.57 46.48
N ILE A 409 -25.72 78.90 45.62
CA ILE A 409 -27.00 79.48 46.06
C ILE A 409 -28.05 78.37 46.01
N GLU A 410 -28.64 78.07 47.17
CA GLU A 410 -29.69 77.07 47.33
C GLU A 410 -31.04 77.78 47.49
N ILE A 411 -31.96 77.56 46.54
CA ILE A 411 -33.30 78.16 46.56
C ILE A 411 -34.34 77.06 46.77
N ASP A 412 -35.10 77.19 47.86
CA ASP A 412 -36.16 76.26 48.26
C ASP A 412 -37.53 76.86 47.88
N GLY A 413 -38.26 76.18 46.99
CA GLY A 413 -39.54 76.63 46.45
C GLY A 413 -40.66 76.76 47.49
N LYS A 414 -40.50 76.12 48.66
CA LYS A 414 -41.52 76.19 49.73
C LYS A 414 -41.66 77.56 50.39
N LYS A 415 -40.67 78.45 50.25
CA LYS A 415 -40.69 79.79 50.87
C LYS A 415 -41.26 80.91 49.99
N LEU A 416 -41.53 80.64 48.71
CA LEU A 416 -42.11 81.63 47.79
C LEU A 416 -43.65 81.73 47.89
N ASN A 417 -44.32 80.71 48.45
CA ASN A 417 -45.78 80.75 48.65
C ASN A 417 -46.22 81.35 50.00
N SER A 418 -45.28 81.75 50.87
CA SER A 418 -45.59 82.39 52.17
C SER A 418 -45.21 83.86 52.25
N ALA A 419 -44.91 84.49 51.11
CA ALA A 419 -44.76 85.95 51.00
C ALA A 419 -45.94 86.52 50.22
N LYS A 420 -47.10 86.53 50.87
CA LYS A 420 -48.24 87.36 50.52
C LYS A 420 -48.84 87.95 51.78
#